data_AF-A0A0K2SFU9-F1
#
_entry.id   AF-A0A0K2SFU9-F1
#
_cell.length_a   1.000
_cell.length_b   1.000
_cell.length_c   1.000
_cell.angle_alpha   90.00
_cell.angle_beta   90.00
_cell.angle_gamma   90.00
#
_symmetry.space_group_name_H-M   'P 1'
#
loop_
_entity.id
_entity.type
_entity.pdbx_description
1 polymer ?
#
loop_
_entity_poly.entity_id
_entity_poly.type
_entity_poly.pdbx_seq_one_letter_code
_entity_poly.pdbx_strand_id
1 'polypeptide(L)'
;MTERSRRSTRTSAFGVSRREGHDSSAFYARQLYVPGEGSNGTTGPSGVEEGVQGGRPAANGKPGRPRRRAQEAPGTVETALPPEAIDRIFCQDARHMTQLPDGCVHLMVTSPPYNVGKEYDQDLSLQEYLELLEAVFRETYRVLAPGGRAAVNVANLGRKPYVPLHLHVAQVMLRIGFLMRGEVIWSKAAAPGTSCAWGSWMSASNPTLRDVHEYILIFSKERFDRPRAQGAPGRESTIERNDFLELTQSIWSFNPESARRVGHPAPFPVELPRRLIELYTFKGDVVLDPFAGVGSTCVAAVQTGRRFVAYEIEDEYVRRAEARLQAFSRTGRLEAGPAGSAW
;
A
#
# COMPACT_ATOMS: atom_id res chain seq x y z
N MET A 1 -50.50 45.38 -20.63
CA MET A 1 -50.15 43.97 -20.40
C MET A 1 -48.69 43.74 -20.79
N THR A 2 -47.84 43.61 -19.77
CA THR A 2 -46.51 42.95 -19.73
C THR A 2 -45.43 43.31 -20.77
N GLU A 3 -44.55 44.24 -20.39
CA GLU A 3 -43.16 44.29 -20.84
C GLU A 3 -42.39 43.06 -20.30
N ARG A 4 -41.78 42.29 -21.21
CA ARG A 4 -40.87 41.18 -20.85
C ARG A 4 -39.48 41.73 -20.52
N SER A 5 -39.18 41.79 -19.23
CA SER A 5 -37.82 42.04 -18.71
C SER A 5 -36.81 40.99 -19.22
N ARG A 6 -35.77 41.45 -19.93
CA ARG A 6 -34.58 40.65 -20.25
C ARG A 6 -33.82 40.34 -18.95
N ARG A 7 -33.82 39.07 -18.52
CA ARG A 7 -32.90 38.59 -17.47
C ARG A 7 -31.50 38.43 -18.08
N SER A 8 -30.55 39.21 -17.58
CA SER A 8 -29.12 38.97 -17.76
C SER A 8 -28.72 37.73 -16.95
N THR A 9 -28.15 36.73 -17.62
CA THR A 9 -27.56 35.56 -16.99
C THR A 9 -26.25 35.98 -16.32
N ARG A 10 -26.17 35.87 -14.99
CA ARG A 10 -24.91 35.98 -14.25
C ARG A 10 -24.19 34.63 -14.32
N THR A 11 -23.12 34.56 -15.11
CA THR A 11 -22.16 33.47 -15.03
C THR A 11 -21.27 33.74 -13.81
N SER A 12 -21.34 32.91 -12.77
CA SER A 12 -20.37 32.97 -11.66
C SER A 12 -19.01 32.52 -12.19
N ALA A 13 -18.06 33.44 -12.26
CA ALA A 13 -16.68 33.14 -12.57
C ALA A 13 -16.08 32.30 -11.44
N PHE A 14 -15.97 30.99 -11.63
CA PHE A 14 -15.08 30.15 -10.83
C PHE A 14 -13.66 30.35 -11.35
N GLY A 15 -12.95 31.28 -10.72
CA GLY A 15 -11.56 31.55 -11.00
C GLY A 15 -11.02 32.51 -9.96
N VAL A 16 -10.52 31.98 -8.85
CA VAL A 16 -9.80 32.80 -7.88
C VAL A 16 -8.32 32.79 -8.29
N SER A 17 -7.86 33.91 -8.83
CA SER A 17 -6.45 34.16 -9.12
C SER A 17 -5.73 34.58 -7.83
N ARG A 18 -5.42 33.63 -6.95
CA ARG A 18 -4.40 33.74 -5.88
C ARG A 18 -4.26 32.42 -5.15
N ARG A 19 -3.02 32.02 -4.82
CA ARG A 19 -2.77 30.90 -3.88
C ARG A 19 -3.25 31.34 -2.50
N GLU A 20 -4.46 30.96 -2.14
CA GLU A 20 -4.92 30.94 -0.75
C GLU A 20 -4.44 29.64 -0.12
N GLY A 21 -3.71 29.74 1.00
CA GLY A 21 -3.43 28.58 1.83
C GLY A 21 -4.73 28.15 2.49
N HIS A 22 -5.35 27.08 2.00
CA HIS A 22 -6.59 26.56 2.57
C HIS A 22 -6.29 25.86 3.90
N ASP A 23 -6.67 26.48 5.02
CA ASP A 23 -6.79 25.78 6.29
C ASP A 23 -7.92 24.74 6.18
N SER A 24 -7.52 23.49 5.97
CA SER A 24 -8.43 22.37 5.78
C SER A 24 -8.90 21.76 7.10
N SER A 25 -8.53 22.34 8.25
CA SER A 25 -8.86 21.79 9.58
C SER A 25 -10.36 21.62 9.79
N ALA A 26 -11.18 22.55 9.29
CA ALA A 26 -12.65 22.46 9.35
C ALA A 26 -13.24 21.32 8.48
N PHE A 27 -12.53 20.88 7.44
CA PHE A 27 -12.95 19.75 6.61
C PHE A 27 -12.73 18.41 7.35
N TYR A 28 -11.58 18.25 8.01
CA TYR A 28 -11.25 17.06 8.79
C TYR A 28 -12.00 16.96 10.13
N ALA A 29 -12.60 18.04 10.62
CA ALA A 29 -13.38 18.05 11.86
C ALA A 29 -14.82 17.49 11.72
N ARG A 30 -15.22 17.02 10.54
CA ARG A 30 -16.58 16.51 10.27
C ARG A 30 -16.78 15.09 10.81
N GLN A 31 -18.02 14.73 11.14
CA GLN A 31 -18.41 13.40 11.66
C GLN A 31 -17.89 12.22 10.82
N LEU A 32 -17.71 12.42 9.51
CA LEU A 32 -17.12 11.42 8.61
C LEU A 32 -15.70 10.96 9.02
N TYR A 33 -14.98 11.80 9.77
CA TYR A 33 -13.58 11.57 10.20
C TYR A 33 -13.42 11.44 11.72
N VAL A 34 -14.51 11.52 12.49
CA VAL A 34 -14.48 11.30 13.94
C VAL A 34 -14.59 9.79 14.18
N PRO A 35 -13.61 9.15 14.86
CA PRO A 35 -13.76 7.75 15.24
C PRO A 35 -15.03 7.57 16.06
N GLY A 36 -15.92 6.66 15.64
CA GLY A 36 -17.13 6.33 16.40
C GLY A 36 -16.78 5.90 17.82
N GLU A 37 -17.61 6.29 18.79
CA GLU A 37 -17.40 6.05 20.22
C GLU A 37 -17.10 4.56 20.50
N GLY A 38 -15.82 4.28 20.73
CA GLY A 38 -15.30 2.95 21.04
C GLY A 38 -13.92 2.97 21.71
N SER A 39 -13.42 4.13 22.15
CA SER A 39 -12.18 4.24 22.93
C SER A 39 -12.35 5.23 24.08
N ASN A 40 -12.44 4.69 25.30
CA ASN A 40 -12.43 5.44 26.56
C ASN A 40 -11.11 6.23 26.71
N GLY A 41 -11.19 7.50 27.13
CA GLY A 41 -10.00 8.19 27.66
C GLY A 41 -10.00 9.72 27.77
N THR A 42 -10.84 10.28 28.66
CA THR A 42 -10.54 11.41 29.59
C THR A 42 -10.38 12.86 29.07
N THR A 43 -11.44 13.63 29.38
CA THR A 43 -11.51 15.03 29.90
C THR A 43 -11.05 16.23 29.05
N GLY A 44 -12.02 17.13 28.77
CA GLY A 44 -11.80 18.53 28.42
C GLY A 44 -11.25 19.38 29.58
N PRO A 45 -11.18 20.73 29.44
CA PRO A 45 -12.40 21.50 29.70
C PRO A 45 -12.60 22.81 28.88
N SER A 46 -13.88 23.19 28.80
CA SER A 46 -14.51 24.52 28.90
C SER A 46 -13.88 25.79 28.29
N GLY A 47 -14.64 26.46 27.41
CA GLY A 47 -15.36 27.70 27.79
C GLY A 47 -14.74 29.09 27.49
N VAL A 48 -15.39 29.78 26.53
CA VAL A 48 -15.78 31.21 26.45
C VAL A 48 -14.70 32.32 26.23
N GLU A 49 -14.78 33.04 25.08
CA GLU A 49 -15.30 34.43 24.95
C GLU A 49 -14.88 35.11 23.61
N GLU A 50 -15.82 35.88 23.05
CA GLU A 50 -15.68 36.74 21.87
C GLU A 50 -14.97 38.07 22.21
N GLY A 51 -14.28 38.68 21.23
CA GLY A 51 -13.80 40.06 21.34
C GLY A 51 -12.92 40.53 20.18
N VAL A 52 -13.48 41.34 19.29
CA VAL A 52 -12.80 42.03 18.18
C VAL A 52 -12.09 43.29 18.69
N GLN A 53 -10.83 43.54 18.29
CA GLN A 53 -10.28 44.82 17.75
C GLN A 53 -8.75 44.94 17.90
N GLY A 54 -8.08 45.30 16.79
CA GLY A 54 -7.06 46.35 16.75
C GLY A 54 -5.62 46.08 17.23
N GLY A 55 -4.68 46.15 16.28
CA GLY A 55 -3.31 46.63 16.54
C GLY A 55 -2.19 45.60 16.53
N ARG A 56 -1.30 45.67 15.52
CA ARG A 56 0.10 45.20 15.66
C ARG A 56 0.87 46.26 16.46
N PRO A 57 1.74 45.85 17.39
CA PRO A 57 3.16 45.83 17.05
C PRO A 57 3.96 44.65 17.63
N ALA A 58 5.21 44.56 17.17
CA ALA A 58 6.20 43.51 17.38
C ALA A 58 6.43 43.11 18.85
N ALA A 59 6.75 41.83 19.09
CA ALA A 59 7.28 41.37 20.36
C ALA A 59 8.29 40.21 20.20
N ASN A 60 9.48 40.50 20.71
CA ASN A 60 10.45 39.65 21.42
C ASN A 60 10.13 38.16 21.61
N GLY A 61 11.21 37.36 21.49
CA GLY A 61 11.25 35.93 21.69
C GLY A 61 10.61 35.47 23.00
N LYS A 62 9.72 34.49 22.88
CA LYS A 62 9.18 33.72 24.02
C LYS A 62 10.04 32.47 24.24
N PRO A 63 10.38 32.13 25.50
CA PRO A 63 11.09 30.89 25.79
C PRO A 63 10.18 29.70 25.46
N GLY A 64 10.77 28.69 24.80
CA GLY A 64 10.07 27.49 24.38
C GLY A 64 9.40 26.80 25.55
N ARG A 65 8.10 26.49 25.41
CA ARG A 65 7.34 25.68 26.35
C ARG A 65 8.07 24.33 26.53
N PRO A 66 8.31 23.84 27.76
CA PRO A 66 8.95 22.55 27.95
C PRO A 66 8.09 21.47 27.30
N ARG A 67 8.67 20.72 26.35
CA ARG A 67 8.02 19.53 25.80
C ARG A 67 7.75 18.57 26.95
N ARG A 68 6.48 18.40 27.33
CA ARG A 68 6.07 17.30 28.22
C ARG A 68 6.62 16.01 27.60
N ARG A 69 7.44 15.29 28.36
CA ARG A 69 7.89 13.93 28.03
C ARG A 69 6.61 13.10 27.94
N ALA A 70 6.18 12.77 26.72
CA ALA A 70 5.12 11.80 26.53
C ALA A 70 5.60 10.50 27.19
N GLN A 71 4.86 10.01 28.17
CA GLN A 71 5.02 8.65 28.67
C GLN A 71 4.80 7.72 27.47
N GLU A 72 5.75 6.84 27.20
CA GLU A 72 5.69 5.90 26.09
C GLU A 72 4.42 5.05 26.25
N ALA A 73 3.51 5.15 25.28
CA ALA A 73 2.35 4.27 25.23
C ALA A 73 2.83 2.82 25.01
N PRO A 74 2.23 1.82 25.67
CA PRO A 74 2.56 0.41 25.43
C PRO A 74 2.27 0.07 23.96
N GLY A 75 3.29 -0.43 23.25
CA GLY A 75 3.24 -0.71 21.80
C GLY A 75 4.42 -0.16 20.98
N THR A 76 5.59 0.05 21.58
CA THR A 76 6.75 0.72 20.94
C THR A 76 7.89 -0.21 20.54
N VAL A 77 7.78 -1.52 20.78
CA VAL A 77 8.94 -2.41 20.66
C VAL A 77 8.92 -3.11 19.30
N GLU A 78 9.71 -2.56 18.36
CA GLU A 78 10.16 -3.31 17.18
C GLU A 78 11.09 -4.44 17.66
N THR A 79 10.84 -5.67 17.20
CA THR A 79 11.67 -6.84 17.53
C THR A 79 12.69 -7.07 16.42
N ALA A 80 13.90 -7.53 16.75
CA ALA A 80 14.86 -7.91 15.71
C ALA A 80 14.40 -9.20 15.00
N LEU A 81 14.59 -9.25 13.68
CA LEU A 81 14.41 -10.49 12.92
C LEU A 81 15.52 -11.48 13.28
N PRO A 82 15.22 -12.77 13.55
CA PRO A 82 16.24 -13.78 13.82
C PRO A 82 17.21 -13.92 12.64
N PRO A 83 18.53 -14.04 12.86
CA PRO A 83 19.54 -14.13 11.79
C PRO A 83 19.25 -15.19 10.72
N GLU A 84 18.69 -16.33 11.12
CA GLU A 84 18.31 -17.45 10.26
C GLU A 84 17.13 -17.17 9.32
N ALA A 85 16.34 -16.13 9.63
CA ALA A 85 15.19 -15.70 8.83
C ALA A 85 15.53 -14.57 7.86
N ILE A 86 16.72 -13.96 7.99
CA ILE A 86 17.08 -12.80 7.18
C ILE A 86 17.46 -13.23 5.76
N ASP A 87 16.88 -12.55 4.77
CA ASP A 87 17.01 -12.83 3.33
C ASP A 87 16.64 -14.28 2.98
N ARG A 88 15.61 -14.79 3.66
CA ARG A 88 15.13 -16.16 3.52
C ARG A 88 13.79 -16.21 2.80
N ILE A 89 13.66 -17.19 1.91
CA ILE A 89 12.37 -17.62 1.36
C ILE A 89 12.07 -18.99 2.00
N PHE A 90 10.99 -19.08 2.77
CA PHE A 90 10.52 -20.32 3.34
C PHE A 90 9.57 -21.01 2.35
N CYS A 91 9.89 -22.26 1.99
CA CYS A 91 8.96 -23.14 1.27
C CYS A 91 7.90 -23.66 2.25
N GLN A 92 6.92 -22.80 2.57
CA GLN A 92 5.95 -23.01 3.65
C GLN A 92 4.72 -22.11 3.47
N ASP A 93 3.60 -22.57 4.03
CA ASP A 93 2.37 -21.81 4.13
C ASP A 93 2.48 -20.58 5.06
N ALA A 94 2.20 -19.40 4.50
CA ALA A 94 2.22 -18.12 5.19
C ALA A 94 1.13 -17.94 6.25
N ARG A 95 0.15 -18.83 6.35
CA ARG A 95 -0.81 -18.87 7.47
C ARG A 95 -0.14 -19.22 8.80
N HIS A 96 1.10 -19.70 8.76
CA HIS A 96 1.90 -20.05 9.94
C HIS A 96 3.31 -19.49 9.81
N MET A 97 3.55 -18.25 10.25
CA MET A 97 4.88 -17.62 10.21
C MET A 97 5.63 -17.83 11.54
N THR A 98 5.73 -19.09 11.99
CA THR A 98 6.27 -19.44 13.31
C THR A 98 7.75 -19.12 13.49
N GLN A 99 8.47 -18.91 12.39
CA GLN A 99 9.87 -18.47 12.40
C GLN A 99 10.03 -16.98 12.74
N LEU A 100 8.93 -16.21 12.71
CA LEU A 100 8.96 -14.77 12.86
C LEU A 100 8.38 -14.33 14.22
N PRO A 101 9.15 -13.58 15.03
CA PRO A 101 8.63 -12.91 16.22
C PRO A 101 7.61 -11.84 15.88
N ASP A 102 6.84 -11.44 16.89
CA ASP A 102 5.91 -10.31 16.78
C ASP A 102 6.69 -9.01 16.52
N GLY A 103 6.16 -8.17 15.64
CA GLY A 103 6.73 -6.84 15.38
C GLY A 103 8.14 -6.82 14.78
N CYS A 104 8.56 -7.86 14.05
CA CYS A 104 9.91 -7.98 13.48
C CYS A 104 10.09 -7.50 12.02
N VAL A 105 9.00 -7.20 11.30
CA VAL A 105 9.07 -6.70 9.91
C VAL A 105 8.47 -5.30 9.80
N HIS A 106 8.84 -4.54 8.77
CA HIS A 106 8.52 -3.10 8.69
C HIS A 106 7.55 -2.74 7.56
N LEU A 107 7.58 -3.53 6.49
CA LEU A 107 6.69 -3.42 5.35
C LEU A 107 6.32 -4.81 4.86
N MET A 108 5.05 -5.06 4.60
CA MET A 108 4.62 -6.16 3.75
C MET A 108 4.26 -5.62 2.37
N VAL A 109 4.76 -6.26 1.31
CA VAL A 109 4.31 -6.03 -0.07
C VAL A 109 3.98 -7.38 -0.67
N THR A 110 2.76 -7.51 -1.22
CA THR A 110 2.35 -8.77 -1.83
C THR A 110 1.30 -8.59 -2.91
N SER A 111 1.10 -9.66 -3.69
CA SER A 111 0.00 -9.81 -4.63
C SER A 111 -0.52 -11.23 -4.47
N PRO A 112 -1.59 -11.46 -3.69
CA PRO A 112 -2.09 -12.79 -3.43
C PRO A 112 -2.53 -13.50 -4.73
N PRO A 113 -2.54 -14.85 -4.76
CA PRO A 113 -3.08 -15.58 -5.90
C PRO A 113 -4.54 -15.16 -6.13
N TYR A 114 -4.98 -15.04 -7.39
CA TYR A 114 -6.30 -14.50 -7.70
C TYR A 114 -7.40 -15.55 -7.79
N ASN A 115 -7.10 -16.84 -7.55
CA ASN A 115 -8.09 -17.92 -7.54
C ASN A 115 -8.94 -17.93 -8.82
N VAL A 116 -8.29 -17.70 -9.97
CA VAL A 116 -8.90 -17.57 -11.30
C VAL A 116 -8.42 -18.69 -12.20
N GLY A 117 -8.57 -19.94 -11.75
CA GLY A 117 -8.51 -21.14 -12.60
C GLY A 117 -7.34 -21.22 -13.58
N LYS A 118 -6.19 -20.60 -13.29
CA LYS A 118 -4.94 -20.98 -13.94
C LYS A 118 -4.57 -22.35 -13.36
N GLU A 119 -3.79 -23.17 -14.07
CA GLU A 119 -3.52 -24.59 -13.75
C GLU A 119 -3.01 -24.91 -12.31
N TYR A 120 -2.81 -23.90 -11.47
CA TYR A 120 -2.34 -23.94 -10.08
C TYR A 120 -3.33 -23.39 -9.04
N ASP A 121 -4.46 -22.81 -9.44
CA ASP A 121 -5.46 -22.29 -8.48
C ASP A 121 -6.38 -23.43 -8.01
N GLN A 122 -6.51 -23.58 -6.69
CA GLN A 122 -7.59 -24.39 -6.10
C GLN A 122 -8.94 -23.76 -6.51
N ASP A 123 -9.98 -24.56 -6.75
CA ASP A 123 -11.32 -24.04 -7.09
C ASP A 123 -12.04 -23.51 -5.84
N LEU A 124 -11.43 -22.54 -5.15
CA LEU A 124 -11.99 -21.97 -3.93
C LEU A 124 -13.20 -21.09 -4.27
N SER A 125 -14.22 -21.11 -3.42
CA SER A 125 -15.21 -20.05 -3.39
C SER A 125 -14.58 -18.71 -2.98
N LEU A 126 -15.24 -17.60 -3.32
CA LEU A 126 -14.82 -16.28 -2.86
C LEU A 126 -14.66 -16.22 -1.33
N GLN A 127 -15.52 -16.93 -0.59
CA GLN A 127 -15.48 -16.96 0.87
C GLN A 127 -14.22 -17.67 1.38
N GLU A 128 -13.94 -18.87 0.88
CA GLU A 128 -12.73 -19.63 1.25
C GLU A 128 -11.45 -18.87 0.88
N TYR A 129 -11.45 -18.19 -0.26
CA TYR A 129 -10.36 -17.31 -0.65
C TYR A 129 -10.14 -16.15 0.34
N LEU A 130 -11.21 -15.47 0.76
CA LEU A 130 -11.11 -14.39 1.74
C LEU A 130 -10.68 -14.88 3.13
N GLU A 131 -11.06 -16.11 3.51
CA GLU A 131 -10.61 -16.75 4.75
C GLU A 131 -9.11 -17.09 4.71
N LEU A 132 -8.62 -17.59 3.58
CA LEU A 132 -7.19 -17.77 3.34
C LEU A 132 -6.43 -16.44 3.51
N LEU A 133 -6.90 -15.37 2.85
CA LEU A 133 -6.28 -14.05 2.98
C LEU A 133 -6.35 -13.53 4.41
N GLU A 134 -7.48 -13.70 5.10
CA GLU A 134 -7.62 -13.26 6.49
C GLU A 134 -6.61 -13.97 7.40
N ALA A 135 -6.41 -15.28 7.25
CA ALA A 135 -5.42 -16.02 8.03
C ALA A 135 -3.99 -15.50 7.80
N VAL A 136 -3.58 -15.30 6.55
CA VAL A 136 -2.25 -14.77 6.21
C VAL A 136 -2.08 -13.33 6.69
N PHE A 137 -3.10 -12.49 6.54
CA PHE A 137 -3.04 -11.09 6.97
C PHE A 137 -3.09 -10.93 8.48
N ARG A 138 -3.65 -11.89 9.24
CA ARG A 138 -3.53 -11.94 10.70
C ARG A 138 -2.10 -12.22 11.13
N GLU A 139 -1.43 -13.20 10.51
CA GLU A 139 0.00 -13.43 10.75
C GLU A 139 0.84 -12.21 10.36
N THR A 140 0.52 -11.59 9.22
CA THR A 140 1.15 -10.32 8.79
C THR A 140 0.97 -9.24 9.85
N TYR A 141 -0.24 -9.05 10.38
CA TYR A 141 -0.50 -8.07 11.43
C TYR A 141 0.33 -8.35 12.68
N ARG A 142 0.46 -9.61 13.09
CA ARG A 142 1.28 -10.02 14.23
C ARG A 142 2.75 -9.64 14.04
N VAL A 143 3.36 -10.03 12.93
CA VAL A 143 4.80 -9.85 12.67
C VAL A 143 5.16 -8.41 12.29
N LEU A 144 4.22 -7.61 11.80
CA LEU A 144 4.47 -6.22 11.42
C LEU A 144 4.71 -5.36 12.67
N ALA A 145 5.75 -4.53 12.62
CA ALA A 145 6.05 -3.55 13.65
C ALA A 145 4.89 -2.53 13.81
N PRO A 146 4.67 -1.97 15.01
CA PRO A 146 3.79 -0.82 15.21
C PRO A 146 4.14 0.33 14.25
N GLY A 147 3.15 0.82 13.52
CA GLY A 147 3.34 1.81 12.45
C GLY A 147 3.92 1.25 11.15
N GLY A 148 4.30 -0.03 11.09
CA GLY A 148 4.67 -0.72 9.85
C GLY A 148 3.52 -0.71 8.85
N ARG A 149 3.85 -0.91 7.57
CA ARG A 149 2.88 -0.80 6.46
C ARG A 149 2.62 -2.15 5.81
N ALA A 150 1.42 -2.29 5.28
CA ALA A 150 1.02 -3.44 4.46
C ALA A 150 0.49 -2.90 3.13
N ALA A 151 1.02 -3.40 2.03
CA ALA A 151 0.63 -3.03 0.68
C ALA A 151 0.19 -4.28 -0.09
N VAL A 152 -1.07 -4.30 -0.51
CA VAL A 152 -1.66 -5.44 -1.22
C VAL A 152 -2.02 -5.01 -2.63
N ASN A 153 -1.33 -5.57 -3.61
CA ASN A 153 -1.71 -5.44 -5.02
C ASN A 153 -2.87 -6.40 -5.31
N VAL A 154 -3.96 -5.88 -5.88
CA VAL A 154 -5.17 -6.63 -6.15
C VAL A 154 -5.86 -6.16 -7.44
N ALA A 155 -6.20 -7.12 -8.30
CA ALA A 155 -7.06 -6.91 -9.45
C ALA A 155 -8.53 -7.20 -9.09
N ASN A 156 -9.46 -6.48 -9.72
CA ASN A 156 -10.86 -6.90 -9.69
C ASN A 156 -11.10 -8.03 -10.67
N LEU A 157 -12.04 -8.91 -10.32
CA LEU A 157 -12.25 -10.16 -11.04
C LEU A 157 -13.60 -10.16 -11.73
N GLY A 158 -13.70 -10.94 -12.80
CA GLY A 158 -14.95 -11.14 -13.51
C GLY A 158 -15.46 -9.88 -14.24
N ARG A 159 -16.46 -10.09 -15.09
CA ARG A 159 -17.18 -9.03 -15.80
C ARG A 159 -18.69 -9.17 -15.64
N LYS A 160 -19.16 -10.41 -15.45
CA LYS A 160 -20.57 -10.81 -15.38
C LYS A 160 -20.71 -12.04 -14.46
N PRO A 161 -20.73 -11.87 -13.13
CA PRO A 161 -20.68 -10.61 -12.40
C PRO A 161 -19.27 -9.99 -12.33
N TYR A 162 -19.20 -8.68 -12.10
CA TYR A 162 -17.98 -8.00 -11.69
C TYR A 162 -17.81 -8.17 -10.18
N VAL A 163 -16.63 -8.60 -9.77
CA VAL A 163 -16.27 -8.81 -8.36
C VAL A 163 -15.26 -7.73 -7.98
N PRO A 164 -15.65 -6.76 -7.14
CA PRO A 164 -14.76 -5.71 -6.66
C PRO A 164 -13.85 -6.26 -5.56
N LEU A 165 -12.92 -7.15 -5.93
CA LEU A 165 -12.06 -7.87 -4.99
C LEU A 165 -11.28 -6.93 -4.06
N HIS A 166 -10.83 -5.78 -4.57
CA HIS A 166 -10.19 -4.75 -3.75
C HIS A 166 -11.02 -4.33 -2.53
N LEU A 167 -12.36 -4.20 -2.65
CA LEU A 167 -13.22 -3.84 -1.52
C LEU A 167 -13.29 -4.95 -0.49
N HIS A 168 -13.40 -6.20 -0.93
CA HIS A 168 -13.43 -7.36 -0.03
C HIS A 168 -12.10 -7.50 0.73
N VAL A 169 -10.97 -7.35 0.04
CA VAL A 169 -9.64 -7.35 0.66
C VAL A 169 -9.50 -6.19 1.65
N ALA A 170 -9.94 -4.98 1.30
CA ALA A 170 -9.92 -3.85 2.22
C ALA A 170 -10.75 -4.12 3.48
N GLN A 171 -11.94 -4.72 3.34
CA GLN A 171 -12.77 -5.10 4.48
C GLN A 171 -12.11 -6.15 5.37
N VAL A 172 -11.43 -7.16 4.80
CA VAL A 172 -10.64 -8.14 5.57
C VAL A 172 -9.56 -7.42 6.39
N MET A 173 -8.76 -6.56 5.75
CA MET A 173 -7.69 -5.81 6.42
C MET A 173 -8.23 -4.95 7.57
N LEU A 174 -9.33 -4.21 7.34
CA LEU A 174 -9.97 -3.39 8.36
C LEU A 174 -10.51 -4.23 9.53
N ARG A 175 -11.12 -5.39 9.28
CA ARG A 175 -11.60 -6.30 10.33
C ARG A 175 -10.48 -6.86 11.21
N ILE A 176 -9.29 -7.05 10.65
CA ILE A 176 -8.10 -7.50 11.41
C ILE A 176 -7.59 -6.39 12.36
N GLY A 177 -7.85 -5.11 12.05
CA GLY A 177 -7.41 -3.96 12.83
C GLY A 177 -6.34 -3.11 12.15
N PHE A 178 -6.11 -3.31 10.85
CA PHE A 178 -5.28 -2.39 10.06
C PHE A 178 -5.99 -1.04 9.88
N LEU A 179 -5.20 0.03 9.84
CA LEU A 179 -5.66 1.37 9.50
C LEU A 179 -5.44 1.62 8.01
N MET A 180 -6.49 1.88 7.25
CA MET A 180 -6.35 2.25 5.84
C MET A 180 -5.67 3.61 5.72
N ARG A 181 -4.57 3.67 4.96
CA ARG A 181 -3.83 4.90 4.66
C ARG A 181 -4.29 5.52 3.36
N GLY A 182 -4.68 4.69 2.40
CA GLY A 182 -5.10 5.09 1.07
C GLY A 182 -4.91 3.95 0.08
N GLU A 183 -5.04 4.29 -1.19
CA GLU A 183 -4.88 3.37 -2.30
C GLU A 183 -4.16 4.06 -3.46
N VAL A 184 -3.42 3.26 -4.23
CA VAL A 184 -2.82 3.67 -5.48
C VAL A 184 -3.48 2.89 -6.62
N ILE A 185 -3.85 3.59 -7.68
CA ILE A 185 -4.28 3.01 -8.94
C ILE A 185 -3.03 2.79 -9.78
N TRP A 186 -2.61 1.53 -9.92
CA TRP A 186 -1.58 1.18 -10.87
C TRP A 186 -2.18 1.05 -12.26
N SER A 187 -2.04 2.12 -13.05
CA SER A 187 -2.37 2.13 -14.46
C SER A 187 -1.28 1.36 -15.23
N LYS A 188 -1.64 0.16 -15.70
CA LYS A 188 -0.79 -0.62 -16.61
C LYS A 188 -0.77 0.14 -17.91
N ALA A 189 0.29 0.91 -18.17
CA ALA A 189 0.35 1.87 -19.27
C ALA A 189 -0.27 1.25 -20.55
N ALA A 190 -1.49 1.66 -20.86
CA ALA A 190 -2.28 1.02 -21.88
C ALA A 190 -1.70 1.44 -23.23
N ALA A 191 -1.02 0.54 -23.92
CA ALA A 191 -0.93 0.66 -25.37
C ALA A 191 -2.39 0.63 -25.90
N PRO A 192 -2.83 1.64 -26.68
CA PRO A 192 -4.14 1.62 -27.33
C PRO A 192 -4.34 0.28 -28.04
N GLY A 193 -5.44 -0.44 -27.76
CA GLY A 193 -5.81 -1.67 -28.47
C GLY A 193 -5.47 -3.01 -27.80
N THR A 194 -4.94 -3.03 -26.57
CA THR A 194 -4.52 -4.28 -25.90
C THR A 194 -5.65 -5.17 -25.35
N SER A 195 -6.89 -4.68 -25.28
CA SER A 195 -8.05 -5.49 -24.87
C SER A 195 -9.24 -5.20 -25.78
N CYS A 196 -9.70 -6.22 -26.50
CA CYS A 196 -10.88 -6.18 -27.36
C CYS A 196 -12.17 -6.60 -26.64
N ALA A 197 -12.16 -6.64 -25.31
CA ALA A 197 -13.32 -7.00 -24.50
C ALA A 197 -14.29 -5.81 -24.36
N TRP A 198 -14.87 -5.40 -25.49
CA TRP A 198 -15.76 -4.25 -25.60
C TRP A 198 -17.21 -4.55 -25.21
N GLY A 199 -17.58 -5.83 -25.13
CA GLY A 199 -18.98 -6.24 -25.05
C GLY A 199 -19.66 -6.00 -26.40
N SER A 200 -20.85 -5.43 -26.39
CA SER A 200 -21.51 -5.01 -27.64
C SER A 200 -20.80 -3.81 -28.26
N TRP A 201 -19.94 -4.08 -29.24
CA TRP A 201 -19.17 -3.04 -29.95
C TRP A 201 -20.08 -1.96 -30.54
N MET A 202 -19.77 -0.69 -30.24
CA MET A 202 -20.53 0.49 -30.69
C MET A 202 -22.05 0.40 -30.41
N SER A 203 -22.44 -0.31 -29.35
CA SER A 203 -23.85 -0.49 -28.98
C SER A 203 -24.05 -0.35 -27.48
N ALA A 204 -25.05 0.43 -27.08
CA ALA A 204 -25.45 0.57 -25.68
C ALA A 204 -26.13 -0.68 -25.11
N SER A 205 -26.37 -1.72 -25.92
CA SER A 205 -27.05 -2.95 -25.47
C SER A 205 -26.30 -3.65 -24.34
N ASN A 206 -24.96 -3.71 -24.41
CA ASN A 206 -24.14 -4.37 -23.39
C ASN A 206 -22.64 -4.02 -23.51
N PRO A 207 -22.22 -2.75 -23.47
CA PRO A 207 -20.81 -2.40 -23.47
C PRO A 207 -20.15 -2.87 -22.15
N THR A 208 -18.90 -3.33 -22.20
CA THR A 208 -18.14 -3.73 -21.02
C THR A 208 -16.94 -2.83 -20.78
N LEU A 209 -16.71 -2.48 -19.52
CA LEU A 209 -15.48 -1.79 -19.10
C LEU A 209 -14.26 -2.69 -19.34
N ARG A 210 -13.14 -2.07 -19.66
CA ARG A 210 -11.86 -2.75 -19.84
C ARG A 210 -10.99 -2.41 -18.64
N ASP A 211 -10.64 -3.42 -17.85
CA ASP A 211 -9.73 -3.24 -16.73
C ASP A 211 -8.33 -2.93 -17.27
N VAL A 212 -7.86 -1.72 -17.02
CA VAL A 212 -6.53 -1.21 -17.43
C VAL A 212 -5.65 -0.90 -16.23
N HIS A 213 -6.12 -1.21 -15.03
CA HIS A 213 -5.45 -0.93 -13.78
C HIS A 213 -5.61 -2.05 -12.78
N GLU A 214 -4.74 -2.01 -11.77
CA GLU A 214 -4.88 -2.75 -10.52
C GLU A 214 -4.87 -1.76 -9.34
N TYR A 215 -5.30 -2.23 -8.17
CA TYR A 215 -5.29 -1.46 -6.93
C TYR A 215 -4.12 -1.90 -6.09
N ILE A 216 -3.41 -0.94 -5.50
CA ILE A 216 -2.45 -1.19 -4.44
C ILE A 216 -3.05 -0.57 -3.18
N LEU A 217 -3.60 -1.41 -2.32
CA LEU A 217 -4.22 -0.99 -1.06
C LEU A 217 -3.15 -0.82 0.00
N ILE A 218 -3.13 0.31 0.70
CA ILE A 218 -2.06 0.66 1.64
C ILE A 218 -2.64 0.82 3.04
N PHE A 219 -2.05 0.11 4.00
CA PHE A 219 -2.47 0.07 5.38
C PHE A 219 -1.32 0.36 6.34
N SER A 220 -1.63 0.69 7.59
CA SER A 220 -0.68 0.80 8.69
C SER A 220 -1.19 0.03 9.92
N LYS A 221 -0.29 -0.60 10.67
CA LYS A 221 -0.63 -1.26 11.93
C LYS A 221 -0.67 -0.25 13.06
N GLU A 222 -1.80 -0.17 13.78
CA GLU A 222 -2.04 0.58 15.04
C GLU A 222 -1.93 2.12 14.97
N ARG A 223 -0.98 2.64 14.18
CA ARG A 223 -0.66 4.07 14.08
C ARG A 223 -0.13 4.39 12.69
N PHE A 224 -0.25 5.65 12.28
CA PHE A 224 0.23 6.09 10.96
C PHE A 224 1.71 6.47 10.95
N ASP A 225 2.35 6.69 12.09
CA ASP A 225 3.74 7.13 12.17
C ASP A 225 4.72 6.02 12.58
N ARG A 226 5.95 6.25 12.14
CA ARG A 226 7.27 5.63 12.39
C ARG A 226 8.03 5.91 13.69
N PRO A 227 7.51 6.00 14.93
CA PRO A 227 8.31 6.56 16.02
C PRO A 227 9.63 5.78 16.19
N ARG A 228 10.70 6.50 16.53
CA ARG A 228 12.00 5.90 16.80
C ARG A 228 12.06 5.54 18.29
N ALA A 229 12.42 4.30 18.61
CA ALA A 229 12.68 3.89 19.98
C ALA A 229 13.87 4.69 20.56
N GLN A 230 13.79 5.03 21.85
CA GLN A 230 14.82 5.82 22.50
C GLN A 230 16.16 5.05 22.48
N GLY A 231 17.23 5.71 22.02
CA GLY A 231 18.56 5.10 21.92
C GLY A 231 18.78 4.18 20.71
N ALA A 232 17.75 3.91 19.89
CA ALA A 232 17.92 3.14 18.66
C ALA A 232 18.90 3.84 17.69
N PRO A 233 19.62 3.08 16.82
CA PRO A 233 20.46 3.63 15.77
C PRO A 233 19.73 4.64 14.89
N GLY A 234 20.50 5.47 14.18
CA GLY A 234 19.96 6.34 13.15
C GLY A 234 19.24 5.53 12.06
N ARG A 235 18.20 6.11 11.47
CA ARG A 235 17.50 5.56 10.30
C ARG A 235 17.88 6.38 9.08
N GLU A 236 18.19 5.71 7.97
CA GLU A 236 18.59 6.33 6.70
C GLU A 236 17.43 6.22 5.71
N SER A 237 16.91 7.35 5.24
CA SER A 237 15.97 7.41 4.11
C SER A 237 16.76 7.48 2.82
N THR A 238 16.43 6.63 1.86
CA THR A 238 17.13 6.53 0.56
C THR A 238 16.33 7.08 -0.60
N ILE A 239 15.05 7.42 -0.39
CA ILE A 239 14.19 7.96 -1.44
C ILE A 239 14.63 9.38 -1.83
N GLU A 240 14.79 9.60 -3.13
CA GLU A 240 15.16 10.89 -3.70
C GLU A 240 13.96 11.86 -3.75
N ARG A 241 14.25 13.16 -3.80
CA ARG A 241 13.20 14.21 -3.77
C ARG A 241 12.15 14.05 -4.87
N ASN A 242 12.57 13.79 -6.10
CA ASN A 242 11.65 13.68 -7.24
C ASN A 242 10.81 12.41 -7.16
N ASP A 243 11.44 11.30 -6.80
CA ASP A 243 10.76 10.04 -6.53
C ASP A 243 9.72 10.22 -5.41
N PHE A 244 10.05 10.91 -4.32
CA PHE A 244 9.09 11.18 -3.26
C PHE A 244 7.85 11.93 -3.77
N LEU A 245 8.02 12.94 -4.64
CA LEU A 245 6.90 13.69 -5.22
C LEU A 245 6.08 12.87 -6.22
N GLU A 246 6.70 11.96 -6.95
CA GLU A 246 6.00 11.04 -7.87
C GLU A 246 5.24 9.97 -7.09
N LEU A 247 5.93 9.27 -6.18
CA LEU A 247 5.42 8.08 -5.52
C LEU A 247 4.35 8.38 -4.46
N THR A 248 4.23 9.65 -4.04
CA THR A 248 3.12 10.09 -3.18
C THR A 248 1.82 10.39 -3.93
N GLN A 249 1.81 10.29 -5.26
CA GLN A 249 0.58 10.40 -6.05
C GLN A 249 -0.20 9.08 -6.02
N SER A 250 -1.53 9.19 -6.12
CA SER A 250 -2.44 8.04 -6.08
C SER A 250 -2.60 7.31 -7.41
N ILE A 251 -1.88 7.72 -8.47
CA ILE A 251 -1.89 7.05 -9.77
C ILE A 251 -0.44 6.80 -10.20
N TRP A 252 -0.09 5.53 -10.38
CA TRP A 252 1.22 5.14 -10.89
C TRP A 252 1.06 4.53 -12.29
N SER A 253 1.89 4.98 -13.24
CA SER A 253 1.84 4.51 -14.62
C SER A 253 3.16 3.84 -15.00
N PHE A 254 3.14 2.52 -15.13
CA PHE A 254 4.28 1.74 -15.62
C PHE A 254 3.81 0.40 -16.20
N ASN A 255 4.66 -0.22 -17.03
CA ASN A 255 4.32 -1.45 -17.75
C ASN A 255 4.28 -2.68 -16.83
N PRO A 256 3.39 -3.65 -17.08
CA PRO A 256 3.42 -4.94 -16.41
C PRO A 256 4.64 -5.77 -16.84
N GLU A 257 4.98 -6.76 -16.02
CA GLU A 257 6.06 -7.69 -16.29
C GLU A 257 5.58 -8.79 -17.25
N SER A 258 6.45 -9.31 -18.11
CA SER A 258 6.06 -10.38 -19.04
C SER A 258 6.03 -11.73 -18.32
N ALA A 259 4.83 -12.29 -18.13
CA ALA A 259 4.62 -13.63 -17.55
C ALA A 259 5.49 -14.71 -18.20
N ARG A 260 5.65 -14.68 -19.54
CA ARG A 260 6.50 -15.61 -20.29
C ARG A 260 7.99 -15.43 -20.00
N ARG A 261 8.48 -14.19 -19.93
CA ARG A 261 9.90 -13.89 -19.65
C ARG A 261 10.29 -14.31 -18.23
N VAL A 262 9.37 -14.09 -17.30
CA VAL A 262 9.56 -14.41 -15.89
C VAL A 262 9.25 -15.87 -15.60
N GLY A 263 8.51 -16.54 -16.49
CA GLY A 263 7.99 -17.90 -16.39
C GLY A 263 7.04 -18.08 -15.19
N HIS A 264 6.32 -17.05 -14.80
CA HIS A 264 5.32 -17.10 -13.73
C HIS A 264 3.99 -16.65 -14.33
N PRO A 265 2.85 -17.27 -13.96
CA PRO A 265 1.57 -16.97 -14.62
C PRO A 265 1.06 -15.54 -14.36
N ALA A 266 1.50 -14.89 -13.27
CA ALA A 266 1.03 -13.55 -12.89
C ALA A 266 2.02 -12.75 -12.01
N PRO A 267 3.28 -12.52 -12.42
CA PRO A 267 4.21 -11.72 -11.63
C PRO A 267 3.89 -10.23 -11.76
N PHE A 268 3.88 -9.50 -10.64
CA PHE A 268 3.96 -8.05 -10.69
C PHE A 268 5.41 -7.60 -10.99
N PRO A 269 5.60 -6.41 -11.60
CA PRO A 269 6.92 -5.86 -11.92
C PRO A 269 7.69 -5.58 -10.65
N VAL A 270 9.01 -5.78 -10.66
CA VAL A 270 9.92 -5.41 -9.55
C VAL A 270 9.82 -3.92 -9.20
N GLU A 271 9.43 -3.09 -10.16
CA GLU A 271 9.18 -1.66 -9.95
C GLU A 271 8.10 -1.38 -8.90
N LEU A 272 7.03 -2.20 -8.84
CA LEU A 272 5.94 -2.02 -7.88
C LEU A 272 6.40 -2.11 -6.41
N PRO A 273 7.03 -3.22 -5.95
CA PRO A 273 7.55 -3.30 -4.60
C PRO A 273 8.69 -2.32 -4.39
N ARG A 274 9.54 -2.03 -5.39
CA ARG A 274 10.62 -1.03 -5.25
C ARG A 274 10.07 0.33 -4.84
N ARG A 275 9.02 0.81 -5.50
CA ARG A 275 8.33 2.08 -5.17
C ARG A 275 7.82 2.09 -3.73
N LEU A 276 7.16 1.02 -3.30
CA LEU A 276 6.62 0.89 -1.95
C LEU A 276 7.73 0.81 -0.89
N ILE A 277 8.80 0.06 -1.17
CA ILE A 277 9.95 -0.09 -0.27
C ILE A 277 10.64 1.26 -0.10
N GLU A 278 10.91 2.00 -1.17
CA GLU A 278 11.49 3.35 -1.09
C GLU A 278 10.62 4.32 -0.29
N LEU A 279 9.30 4.26 -0.48
CA LEU A 279 8.38 5.19 0.17
C LEU A 279 8.16 4.90 1.66
N TYR A 280 8.16 3.62 2.07
CA TYR A 280 7.66 3.21 3.39
C TYR A 280 8.68 2.60 4.34
N THR A 281 9.93 2.45 3.92
CA THR A 281 10.99 1.84 4.73
C THR A 281 12.27 2.67 4.76
N PHE A 282 13.07 2.43 5.79
CA PHE A 282 14.44 2.91 5.86
C PHE A 282 15.40 1.84 5.33
N LYS A 283 16.62 2.23 4.99
CA LYS A 283 17.67 1.27 4.63
C LYS A 283 17.87 0.23 5.72
N GLY A 284 18.02 -1.03 5.32
CA GLY A 284 18.16 -2.16 6.24
C GLY A 284 16.87 -2.65 6.90
N ASP A 285 15.75 -1.94 6.76
CA ASP A 285 14.44 -2.47 7.20
C ASP A 285 14.13 -3.79 6.49
N VAL A 286 13.42 -4.66 7.19
CA VAL A 286 12.92 -5.96 6.69
C VAL A 286 11.58 -5.81 5.97
N VAL A 287 11.50 -6.34 4.74
CA VAL A 287 10.31 -6.45 3.90
C VAL A 287 9.78 -7.87 3.88
N LEU A 288 8.49 -8.06 4.14
CA LEU A 288 7.78 -9.34 4.08
C LEU A 288 7.04 -9.50 2.76
N ASP A 289 7.11 -10.70 2.15
CA ASP A 289 6.16 -11.13 1.12
C ASP A 289 5.59 -12.52 1.46
N PRO A 290 4.31 -12.63 1.88
CA PRO A 290 3.70 -13.90 2.22
C PRO A 290 3.25 -14.74 1.00
N PHE A 291 3.33 -14.19 -0.22
CA PHE A 291 2.98 -14.87 -1.46
C PHE A 291 4.07 -14.59 -2.51
N ALA A 292 5.29 -15.03 -2.20
CA ALA A 292 6.48 -14.52 -2.87
C ALA A 292 6.57 -14.91 -4.36
N GLY A 293 5.96 -16.02 -4.77
CA GLY A 293 6.08 -16.57 -6.11
C GLY A 293 7.56 -16.67 -6.51
N VAL A 294 7.90 -16.04 -7.63
CA VAL A 294 9.28 -15.96 -8.14
C VAL A 294 10.14 -14.85 -7.50
N GLY A 295 9.71 -14.25 -6.39
CA GLY A 295 10.55 -13.37 -5.56
C GLY A 295 10.74 -11.94 -6.05
N SER A 296 9.76 -11.34 -6.75
CA SER A 296 9.88 -9.93 -7.21
C SER A 296 10.07 -8.93 -6.06
N THR A 297 9.37 -9.13 -4.93
CA THR A 297 9.56 -8.31 -3.72
C THR A 297 10.95 -8.49 -3.11
N CYS A 298 11.43 -9.73 -3.02
CA CYS A 298 12.75 -10.05 -2.48
C CYS A 298 13.86 -9.35 -3.28
N VAL A 299 13.77 -9.42 -4.61
CA VAL A 299 14.68 -8.72 -5.52
C VAL A 299 14.65 -7.21 -5.28
N ALA A 300 13.46 -6.60 -5.19
CA ALA A 300 13.34 -5.17 -4.95
C ALA A 300 13.92 -4.74 -3.59
N ALA A 301 13.74 -5.57 -2.56
CA ALA A 301 14.34 -5.33 -1.24
C ALA A 301 15.87 -5.30 -1.34
N VAL A 302 16.48 -6.30 -1.97
CA VAL A 302 17.94 -6.33 -2.16
C VAL A 302 18.43 -5.15 -3.01
N GLN A 303 17.73 -4.81 -4.11
CA GLN A 303 18.04 -3.66 -4.97
C GLN A 303 18.11 -2.33 -4.23
N THR A 304 17.27 -2.18 -3.21
CA THR A 304 17.14 -0.94 -2.43
C THR A 304 17.90 -1.01 -1.10
N GLY A 305 18.70 -2.06 -0.85
CA GLY A 305 19.46 -2.20 0.38
C GLY A 305 18.59 -2.46 1.62
N ARG A 306 17.44 -3.10 1.44
CA ARG A 306 16.59 -3.65 2.51
C ARG A 306 16.86 -5.15 2.65
N ARG A 307 16.47 -5.69 3.81
CA ARG A 307 16.44 -7.14 4.01
C ARG A 307 15.06 -7.66 3.65
N PHE A 308 14.92 -8.95 3.41
CA PHE A 308 13.61 -9.54 3.18
C PHE A 308 13.39 -10.83 3.98
N VAL A 309 12.13 -11.20 4.12
CA VAL A 309 11.69 -12.54 4.47
C VAL A 309 10.43 -12.86 3.67
N ALA A 310 10.31 -14.08 3.19
CA ALA A 310 9.25 -14.44 2.25
C ALA A 310 8.75 -15.86 2.46
N TYR A 311 7.50 -16.10 2.05
CA TYR A 311 6.84 -17.40 2.08
C TYR A 311 6.29 -17.73 0.69
N GLU A 312 6.45 -18.96 0.28
CA GLU A 312 5.93 -19.53 -0.96
C GLU A 312 5.70 -21.02 -0.73
N ILE A 313 4.60 -21.57 -1.24
CA ILE A 313 4.24 -22.98 -1.02
C ILE A 313 4.82 -23.90 -2.11
N GLU A 314 5.05 -23.36 -3.31
CA GLU A 314 5.56 -24.10 -4.45
C GLU A 314 7.10 -24.08 -4.50
N ASP A 315 7.72 -25.23 -4.24
CA ASP A 315 9.18 -25.39 -4.22
C ASP A 315 9.87 -24.94 -5.52
N GLU A 316 9.21 -25.14 -6.68
CA GLU A 316 9.74 -24.66 -7.96
C GLU A 316 9.87 -23.13 -7.98
N TYR A 317 8.85 -22.42 -7.47
CA TYR A 317 8.88 -20.96 -7.41
C TYR A 317 9.93 -20.45 -6.42
N VAL A 318 10.09 -21.13 -5.28
CA VAL A 318 11.19 -20.86 -4.33
C VAL A 318 12.55 -20.97 -5.01
N ARG A 319 12.84 -22.10 -5.68
CA ARG A 319 14.12 -22.32 -6.37
C ARG A 319 14.40 -21.26 -7.42
N ARG A 320 13.36 -20.81 -8.13
CA ARG A 320 13.48 -19.79 -9.17
C ARG A 320 13.68 -18.39 -8.59
N ALA A 321 13.01 -18.08 -7.49
CA ALA A 321 13.24 -16.86 -6.74
C ALA A 321 14.69 -16.79 -6.23
N GLU A 322 15.20 -17.87 -5.64
CA GLU A 322 16.59 -17.97 -5.18
C GLU A 322 17.59 -17.80 -6.33
N ALA A 323 17.35 -18.43 -7.49
CA ALA A 323 18.19 -18.26 -8.67
C ALA A 323 18.22 -16.80 -9.17
N ARG A 324 17.06 -16.11 -9.19
CA ARG A 324 16.98 -14.68 -9.55
C ARG A 324 17.77 -13.80 -8.57
N LEU A 325 17.68 -14.08 -7.28
CA LEU A 325 18.43 -13.36 -6.24
C LEU A 325 19.93 -13.57 -6.39
N GLN A 326 20.38 -14.81 -6.59
CA GLN A 326 21.80 -15.12 -6.80
C GLN A 326 22.36 -14.43 -8.06
N ALA A 327 21.62 -14.45 -9.17
CA ALA A 327 22.02 -13.77 -10.40
C ALA A 327 22.14 -12.25 -10.19
N PHE A 328 21.18 -11.65 -9.46
CA PHE A 328 21.20 -10.24 -9.11
C PHE A 328 22.41 -9.89 -8.23
N SER A 329 22.69 -10.67 -7.17
CA SER A 329 23.82 -10.44 -6.27
C SER A 329 25.18 -10.51 -6.98
N ARG A 330 25.30 -11.30 -8.06
CA ARG A 330 26.55 -11.42 -8.83
C ARG A 330 26.75 -10.30 -9.85
N THR A 331 25.68 -9.84 -10.49
CA THR A 331 25.78 -8.96 -11.67
C THR A 331 25.27 -7.54 -11.43
N GLY A 332 24.56 -7.30 -10.33
CA GLY A 332 23.81 -6.07 -10.08
C GLY A 332 22.66 -5.86 -11.07
N ARG A 333 22.31 -6.87 -11.88
CA ARG A 333 21.28 -6.80 -12.92
C ARG A 333 20.34 -8.00 -12.80
N LEU A 334 19.09 -7.82 -13.23
CA LEU A 334 18.15 -8.93 -13.36
C LEU A 334 18.42 -9.67 -14.65
N GLU A 335 18.78 -10.94 -14.57
CA GLU A 335 18.78 -11.80 -15.76
C GLU A 335 17.35 -12.19 -16.12
N ALA A 336 17.02 -12.13 -17.42
CA ALA A 336 15.79 -12.73 -17.90
C ALA A 336 15.89 -14.24 -17.67
N GLY A 337 14.86 -14.84 -17.06
CA GLY A 337 14.82 -16.29 -16.90
C GLY A 337 15.00 -16.98 -18.26
N PRO A 338 15.53 -18.22 -18.29
CA PRO A 338 15.60 -18.97 -19.54
C PRO A 338 14.21 -18.99 -20.17
N ALA A 339 14.13 -18.64 -21.46
CA ALA A 339 12.88 -18.66 -22.19
C ALA A 339 12.33 -20.08 -22.12
N GLY A 340 11.31 -20.30 -21.28
CA GLY A 340 10.62 -21.57 -21.19
C GLY A 340 10.18 -21.98 -22.59
N SER A 341 10.55 -23.21 -22.99
CA SER A 341 10.10 -23.84 -24.23
C SER A 341 8.59 -23.73 -24.32
N ALA A 342 8.10 -23.20 -25.44
CA ALA A 342 6.69 -23.15 -25.74
C ALA A 342 6.12 -24.57 -25.72
N TRP A 343 5.13 -24.79 -24.87
CA TRP A 343 4.13 -25.84 -25.03
C TRP A 343 2.78 -25.15 -25.08
#